data_AF-A0A351F907-F1
#
_entry.id   AF-A0A351F907-F1
#
_cell.length_a   1.000
_cell.length_b   1.000
_cell.length_c   1.000
_cell.angle_alpha   90.00
_cell.angle_beta   90.00
_cell.angle_gamma   90.00
#
_symmetry.space_group_name_H-M   'P 1'
#
loop_
_entity.id
_entity.type
_entity.pdbx_description
1 polymer ?
#
loop_
_entity_poly.entity_id
_entity_poly.type
_entity_poly.pdbx_seq_one_letter_code
_entity_poly.pdbx_strand_id
1 'polypeptide(L)'
;MKITSNEKIDRIFLVKSVEVKTTKTGNNYLDLRLTDKDNDVRAKKWGYTGDKPAFDVMTLQRIIGTASDYNGQVQINVTQILPIDEEELDIADYVPCTPLDCDKALSEIYDVIYSFDNEELLQLTSTALQQVENEI
;
A
#
# COMPACT_ATOMS: atom_id res chain seq x y z
N MET A 1 3.28 -8.91 9.89
CA MET A 1 3.73 -8.94 11.30
C MET A 1 3.66 -7.53 11.90
N LYS A 2 3.07 -7.36 13.09
CA LYS A 2 2.94 -6.03 13.70
C LYS A 2 4.31 -5.45 14.10
N ILE A 3 4.52 -4.16 13.83
CA ILE A 3 5.76 -3.46 14.20
C ILE A 3 5.75 -3.16 15.70
N THR A 4 6.87 -3.45 16.35
CA THR A 4 7.09 -3.21 17.78
C THR A 4 8.12 -2.12 18.02
N SER A 5 8.04 -1.45 19.17
CA SER A 5 9.01 -0.40 19.55
C SER A 5 10.42 -1.00 19.71
N ASN A 6 11.45 -0.25 19.28
CA ASN A 6 12.86 -0.65 19.20
C ASN A 6 13.20 -1.74 18.17
N GLU A 7 12.28 -2.06 17.26
CA GLU A 7 12.53 -2.97 16.16
C GLU A 7 13.36 -2.32 15.05
N LYS A 8 14.34 -3.05 14.50
CA LYS A 8 15.02 -2.65 13.26
C LYS A 8 14.10 -2.94 12.08
N ILE A 9 13.87 -1.92 11.27
CA ILE A 9 13.03 -2.01 10.08
C ILE A 9 13.92 -2.10 8.86
N ASP A 10 13.70 -3.12 8.05
CA ASP A 10 14.21 -3.28 6.70
C ASP A 10 13.12 -4.01 5.91
N ARG A 11 12.11 -3.25 5.46
CA ARG A 11 10.89 -3.78 4.86
C ARG A 11 10.39 -2.88 3.75
N ILE A 12 9.62 -3.45 2.85
CA ILE A 12 8.93 -2.72 1.79
C ILE A 12 7.60 -2.21 2.31
N PHE A 13 7.28 -0.95 2.00
CA PHE A 13 6.01 -0.33 2.32
C PHE A 13 5.47 0.42 1.11
N LEU A 14 4.15 0.50 1.01
CA LEU A 14 3.47 1.45 0.14
C LEU A 14 3.43 2.82 0.82
N VAL A 15 3.84 3.86 0.09
CA VAL A 15 3.82 5.25 0.58
C VAL A 15 2.42 5.85 0.39
N LYS A 16 1.64 5.96 1.46
CA LYS A 16 0.31 6.61 1.42
C LYS A 16 0.40 8.13 1.27
N SER A 17 1.38 8.75 1.92
CA SER A 17 1.61 10.19 1.84
C SER A 17 3.07 10.52 2.13
N VAL A 18 3.60 11.54 1.46
CA VAL A 18 4.94 12.08 1.70
C VAL A 18 4.92 13.60 1.60
N GLU A 19 5.48 14.27 2.62
CA GLU A 19 5.61 15.73 2.66
C GLU A 19 6.98 16.14 3.16
N VAL A 20 7.57 17.19 2.56
CA VAL A 20 8.76 17.85 3.12
C VAL A 20 8.28 18.87 4.16
N LYS A 21 8.71 18.70 5.41
CA LYS A 21 8.41 19.62 6.51
C LYS A 21 9.68 20.19 7.10
N THR A 22 9.57 21.39 7.67
CA THR A 22 10.69 22.06 8.34
C THR A 22 10.52 21.97 9.85
N THR A 23 11.59 21.57 10.54
CA THR A 23 11.66 21.60 12.00
C THR A 23 11.70 23.02 12.53
N LYS A 24 11.43 23.21 13.83
CA LYS A 24 11.57 24.52 14.49
C LYS A 24 12.97 25.13 14.36
N THR A 25 13.99 24.29 14.16
CA THR A 25 15.39 24.69 13.97
C THR A 25 15.77 24.97 12.52
N GLY A 26 14.83 24.91 11.58
CA GLY A 26 15.06 25.21 10.16
C GLY A 26 15.52 24.03 9.30
N ASN A 27 15.76 22.85 9.88
CA ASN A 27 16.16 21.67 9.13
C ASN A 27 14.93 20.96 8.54
N ASN A 28 15.02 20.55 7.28
CA ASN A 28 13.96 19.81 6.60
C ASN A 28 13.98 18.32 6.96
N TYR A 29 12.80 17.70 6.92
CA TYR A 29 12.59 16.27 7.11
C TYR A 29 11.42 15.79 6.22
N LEU A 30 11.41 14.50 5.88
CA LEU A 30 10.24 13.88 5.25
C LEU A 30 9.30 13.37 6.34
N ASP A 31 8.04 13.75 6.25
CA ASP A 31 6.93 13.21 7.03
C ASP A 31 6.16 12.23 6.14
N LEU A 32 6.13 10.97 6.54
CA LEU A 32 5.67 9.86 5.72
C LEU A 32 4.56 9.10 6.44
N ARG A 33 3.60 8.60 5.67
CA ARG A 33 2.67 7.56 6.10
C ARG A 33 2.89 6.33 5.26
N LEU A 34 3.22 5.23 5.91
CA LEU A 34 3.59 3.97 5.29
C LEU A 34 2.53 2.92 5.63
N THR A 35 2.22 2.07 4.67
CA THR A 35 1.35 0.91 4.89
C THR A 35 2.01 -0.34 4.36
N ASP A 36 1.82 -1.45 5.06
CA ASP A 36 1.99 -2.79 4.54
C ASP A 36 0.67 -3.56 4.75
N LYS A 37 0.68 -4.88 4.56
CA LYS A 37 -0.49 -5.75 4.74
C LYS A 37 -1.11 -5.68 6.16
N ASP A 38 -0.30 -5.48 7.19
CA ASP A 38 -0.70 -5.59 8.60
C ASP A 38 -0.57 -4.28 9.40
N ASN A 39 0.09 -3.26 8.84
CA ASN A 39 0.52 -2.06 9.54
C ASN A 39 0.18 -0.79 8.75
N ASP A 40 -0.25 0.23 9.47
CA ASP A 40 -0.31 1.61 9.00
C ASP A 40 0.46 2.45 10.04
N VAL A 41 1.62 2.96 9.63
CA VAL A 41 2.59 3.59 10.55
C VAL A 41 3.10 4.92 10.03
N ARG A 42 3.38 5.81 10.96
CA ARG A 42 4.05 7.08 10.66
C ARG A 42 5.54 6.87 10.59
N ALA A 43 6.20 7.57 9.67
CA ALA A 43 7.63 7.51 9.50
C ALA A 43 8.21 8.90 9.29
N LYS A 44 9.43 9.13 9.79
CA LYS A 44 10.14 10.40 9.65
C LYS A 44 11.55 10.17 9.16
N LYS A 45 11.94 10.84 8.07
CA LYS A 45 13.34 10.90 7.62
C LYS A 45 13.92 12.27 7.91
N TRP A 46 14.78 12.33 8.92
CA TRP A 46 15.44 13.56 9.34
C TRP A 46 16.58 13.96 8.40
N GLY A 47 16.89 15.26 8.36
CA GLY A 47 18.01 15.79 7.59
C GLY A 47 17.81 15.67 6.07
N TYR A 48 16.57 15.83 5.61
CA TYR A 48 16.28 15.80 4.18
C TYR A 48 16.71 17.13 3.55
N THR A 49 17.44 17.08 2.43
CA THR A 49 18.01 18.26 1.79
C THR A 49 17.32 18.64 0.48
N GLY A 50 16.39 17.82 -0.02
CA GLY A 50 15.62 18.11 -1.22
C GLY A 50 14.43 19.04 -0.93
N ASP A 51 14.02 19.79 -1.95
CA ASP A 51 12.83 20.65 -1.88
C ASP A 51 11.52 19.87 -2.08
N LYS A 52 11.59 18.73 -2.78
CA LYS A 52 10.47 17.82 -3.06
C LYS A 52 10.88 16.37 -2.81
N PRO A 53 9.94 15.47 -2.47
CA PRO A 53 10.22 14.05 -2.34
C PRO A 53 10.84 13.47 -3.61
N ALA A 54 11.71 12.47 -3.46
CA ALA A 54 12.37 11.80 -4.59
C ALA A 54 11.51 10.71 -5.25
N PHE A 55 10.32 10.47 -4.72
CA PHE A 55 9.36 9.45 -5.14
C PHE A 55 7.94 9.95 -4.90
N ASP A 56 7.00 9.40 -5.65
CA ASP A 56 5.59 9.78 -5.58
C ASP A 56 4.82 8.96 -4.53
N VAL A 57 3.64 9.47 -4.17
CA VAL A 57 2.67 8.68 -3.38
C VAL A 57 2.20 7.47 -4.17
N MET A 58 1.70 6.46 -3.46
CA MET A 58 1.26 5.19 -4.03
C MET A 58 2.37 4.38 -4.72
N THR A 59 3.64 4.70 -4.46
CA THR A 59 4.80 3.89 -4.88
C THR A 59 5.27 2.98 -3.76
N LEU A 60 5.79 1.81 -4.13
CA LEU A 60 6.46 0.93 -3.18
C LEU A 60 7.89 1.42 -2.94
N GLN A 61 8.30 1.45 -1.68
CA GLN A 61 9.65 1.84 -1.29
C GLN A 61 10.18 0.89 -0.23
N ARG A 62 11.46 0.51 -0.33
CA ARG A 62 12.14 -0.21 0.75
C ARG A 62 12.62 0.78 1.80
N ILE A 63 12.13 0.61 3.03
CA ILE A 63 12.36 1.49 4.16
C ILE A 63 13.29 0.81 5.15
N ILE A 64 14.41 1.46 5.42
CA ILE A 64 15.39 1.03 6.42
C ILE A 64 15.41 2.04 7.56
N GLY A 65 15.26 1.58 8.80
CA GLY A 65 15.20 2.44 9.97
C GLY A 65 15.01 1.71 11.28
N THR A 66 14.53 2.45 12.29
CA THR A 66 14.21 1.89 13.61
C THR A 66 12.85 2.36 14.05
N ALA A 67 12.03 1.44 14.55
CA ALA A 67 10.77 1.76 15.18
C ALA A 67 11.03 2.36 16.57
N SER A 68 10.40 3.48 16.86
CA SER A 68 10.46 4.18 18.14
C SER A 68 9.05 4.40 18.67
N ASP A 69 8.88 4.30 19.98
CA ASP A 69 7.64 4.72 20.62
C ASP A 69 7.68 6.24 20.82
N TYR A 70 6.71 6.95 20.25
CA TYR A 70 6.55 8.38 20.47
C TYR A 70 5.11 8.67 20.88
N ASN A 71 4.91 9.02 22.16
CA ASN A 71 3.59 9.25 22.77
C ASN A 71 2.62 8.06 22.64
N GLY A 72 3.11 6.83 22.81
CA GLY A 72 2.28 5.62 22.75
C GLY A 72 1.89 5.21 21.32
N GLN A 73 2.49 5.84 20.30
CA GLN A 73 2.35 5.46 18.91
C GLN A 73 3.71 5.10 18.33
N VAL A 74 3.76 3.96 17.63
CA VAL A 74 4.95 3.51 16.93
C VAL A 74 5.22 4.45 15.74
N GLN A 75 6.42 4.99 15.68
CA GLN A 75 6.94 5.81 14.59
C GLN A 75 8.28 5.26 14.11
N ILE A 76 8.44 5.11 12.80
CA ILE A 76 9.70 4.69 12.21
C ILE A 76 10.60 5.92 12.01
N ASN A 77 11.77 5.91 12.63
CA ASN A 77 12.86 6.81 12.27
C ASN A 77 13.61 6.22 11.08
N VAL A 78 13.44 6.83 9.92
CA VAL A 78 13.94 6.34 8.64
C VAL A 78 15.38 6.77 8.44
N THR A 79 16.26 5.79 8.26
CA THR A 79 17.65 6.01 7.90
C THR A 79 17.79 6.11 6.38
N GLN A 80 17.21 5.16 5.64
CA GLN A 80 17.29 5.10 4.17
C GLN A 80 15.93 4.76 3.55
N ILE A 81 15.72 5.30 2.36
CA ILE A 81 14.61 4.98 1.47
C ILE A 81 15.25 4.58 0.15
N LEU A 82 14.98 3.36 -0.29
CA LEU A 82 15.53 2.81 -1.52
C LEU A 82 14.39 2.56 -2.51
N PRO A 83 14.52 3.05 -3.76
CA PRO A 83 13.58 2.68 -4.81
C PRO A 83 13.67 1.16 -5.02
N ILE A 84 12.54 0.59 -5.39
CA ILE A 84 12.43 -0.80 -5.78
C ILE A 84 11.88 -0.84 -7.20
N ASP A 85 12.39 -1.80 -7.96
CA ASP A 85 11.90 -2.06 -9.30
C ASP A 85 10.60 -2.86 -9.18
N GLU A 86 9.48 -2.28 -9.60
CA GLU A 86 8.17 -2.91 -9.50
C GLU A 86 8.08 -4.16 -10.39
N GLU A 87 8.92 -4.26 -11.42
CA GLU A 87 8.97 -5.40 -12.35
C GLU A 87 9.49 -6.71 -11.70
N GLU A 88 10.22 -6.63 -10.58
CA GLU A 88 10.77 -7.81 -9.89
C GLU A 88 9.97 -8.25 -8.65
N LEU A 89 8.89 -7.55 -8.28
CA LEU A 89 8.14 -7.79 -7.05
C LEU A 89 6.67 -8.11 -7.32
N ASP A 90 6.19 -9.20 -6.70
CA ASP A 90 4.75 -9.46 -6.61
C ASP A 90 4.11 -8.46 -5.63
N ILE A 91 3.42 -7.44 -6.17
CA ILE A 91 2.79 -6.35 -5.42
C ILE A 91 1.79 -6.89 -4.38
N ALA A 92 1.22 -8.08 -4.61
CA ALA A 92 0.25 -8.72 -3.72
C ALA A 92 0.83 -9.08 -2.34
N ASP A 93 2.16 -9.20 -2.21
CA ASP A 93 2.83 -9.47 -0.94
C ASP A 93 3.00 -8.23 -0.05
N TYR A 94 2.88 -7.02 -0.63
CA TYR A 94 3.26 -5.77 0.04
C TYR A 94 2.09 -4.79 0.23
N VAL A 95 1.00 -4.99 -0.50
CA VAL A 95 -0.26 -4.25 -0.34
C VAL A 95 -1.24 -5.16 0.41
N PRO A 96 -2.10 -4.63 1.30
CA PRO A 96 -3.21 -5.40 1.86
C PRO A 96 -4.16 -5.87 0.75
N CYS A 97 -3.87 -7.04 0.19
CA CYS A 97 -4.78 -7.77 -0.68
C CYS A 97 -5.79 -8.53 0.17
N THR A 98 -7.04 -8.53 -0.28
CA THR A 98 -8.08 -9.40 0.29
C THR A 98 -7.60 -10.86 0.23
N PRO A 99 -7.83 -11.69 1.27
CA PRO A 99 -7.55 -13.13 1.20
C PRO A 99 -8.52 -13.85 0.25
N LEU A 100 -9.47 -13.12 -0.35
CA LEU A 100 -10.36 -13.63 -1.35
C LEU A 100 -9.55 -13.87 -2.64
N ASP A 101 -9.49 -15.12 -3.06
CA ASP A 101 -9.06 -15.49 -4.40
C ASP A 101 -10.04 -14.84 -5.38
N CYS A 102 -9.62 -13.74 -6.01
CA CYS A 102 -10.46 -12.95 -6.90
C CYS A 102 -10.94 -13.77 -8.08
N ASP A 103 -10.12 -14.69 -8.60
CA ASP A 103 -10.49 -15.58 -9.70
C ASP A 103 -11.58 -16.55 -9.25
N LYS A 104 -11.44 -17.11 -8.04
CA LYS A 104 -12.47 -17.96 -7.46
C LYS A 104 -13.77 -17.19 -7.18
N ALA A 105 -13.68 -15.98 -6.63
CA ALA A 105 -14.86 -15.16 -6.36
C ALA A 105 -15.58 -14.75 -7.65
N LEU A 106 -14.83 -14.43 -8.70
CA LEU A 106 -15.39 -14.15 -10.02
C LEU A 106 -16.01 -15.41 -10.63
N SER A 107 -15.38 -16.57 -10.49
CA SER A 107 -15.95 -17.86 -10.90
C SER A 107 -17.28 -18.14 -10.19
N GLU A 108 -17.38 -17.89 -8.88
CA GLU A 108 -18.63 -18.05 -8.13
C GLU A 108 -19.75 -17.14 -8.66
N ILE A 109 -19.41 -15.92 -9.10
CA ILE A 109 -20.36 -15.00 -9.73
C ILE A 109 -20.83 -15.56 -11.08
N TYR A 110 -19.91 -16.04 -11.92
CA TYR A 110 -20.26 -16.67 -13.20
C TYR A 110 -21.13 -17.90 -13.00
N ASP A 111 -20.81 -18.76 -12.04
CA ASP A 111 -21.58 -19.96 -11.73
C ASP A 111 -23.02 -19.62 -11.33
N VAL A 112 -23.22 -18.55 -10.54
CA VAL A 112 -24.56 -18.06 -10.19
C VAL A 112 -25.28 -17.53 -11.42
N ILE A 113 -24.63 -16.71 -12.24
CA ILE A 113 -25.23 -16.16 -13.47
C ILE A 113 -25.66 -17.29 -14.42
N TYR A 114 -24.79 -18.28 -14.65
CA TYR A 114 -25.07 -19.42 -15.52
C TYR A 114 -26.05 -20.43 -14.91
N SER A 115 -26.36 -20.33 -13.62
CA SER A 115 -27.40 -21.14 -12.97
C SER A 115 -28.83 -20.59 -13.17
N PHE A 116 -28.99 -19.41 -13.79
CA PHE A 116 -30.31 -18.85 -14.03
C PHE A 116 -31.06 -19.60 -15.14
N ASP A 117 -32.20 -20.19 -14.77
CA ASP A 117 -33.13 -20.81 -15.73
C ASP A 117 -33.87 -19.78 -16.62
N ASN A 118 -33.86 -18.50 -16.23
CA ASN A 118 -34.50 -17.43 -16.98
C ASN A 118 -33.50 -16.77 -17.95
N GLU A 119 -33.73 -16.96 -19.25
CA GLU A 119 -32.87 -16.44 -20.32
C GLU A 119 -32.71 -14.91 -20.31
N GLU A 120 -33.75 -14.15 -19.92
CA GLU A 120 -33.68 -12.69 -19.84
C GLU A 120 -32.78 -12.24 -18.68
N LEU A 121 -32.86 -12.90 -17.53
CA LEU A 121 -32.00 -12.61 -16.38
C LEU A 121 -30.54 -12.98 -16.66
N LEU A 122 -30.32 -14.11 -17.33
CA LEU A 122 -29.00 -14.54 -17.78
C LEU A 122 -28.38 -13.48 -18.72
N GLN A 123 -29.11 -13.07 -19.76
CA GLN A 123 -28.62 -12.07 -20.71
C GLN A 123 -28.35 -10.71 -20.06
N LEU A 124 -29.25 -10.24 -19.18
CA LEU A 124 -29.08 -8.96 -18.52
C LEU A 124 -27.83 -8.94 -17.63
N THR A 125 -27.65 -10.00 -16.82
CA THR A 125 -26.53 -10.08 -15.87
C THR A 125 -25.20 -10.36 -16.55
N SER A 126 -25.16 -11.20 -17.58
CA SER A 126 -23.93 -11.42 -18.36
C SER A 126 -23.48 -10.16 -19.10
N THR A 127 -24.42 -9.38 -19.64
CA THR A 127 -24.10 -8.14 -20.36
C THR A 127 -23.58 -7.06 -19.41
N ALA A 128 -24.21 -6.91 -18.24
CA ALA A 128 -23.73 -5.97 -17.21
C ALA A 128 -22.32 -6.33 -16.72
N LEU A 129 -22.01 -7.62 -16.55
CA LEU A 129 -20.67 -8.06 -16.15
C LEU A 129 -19.63 -7.75 -17.23
N GLN A 130 -19.92 -8.05 -18.50
CA GLN A 130 -19.04 -7.73 -19.62
C GLN A 130 -18.78 -6.23 -19.77
N GLN A 131 -19.75 -5.37 -19.46
CA GLN A 131 -19.53 -3.91 -19.51
C GLN A 131 -18.49 -3.47 -18.50
N VAL A 132 -18.54 -3.98 -17.27
CA VAL A 132 -17.56 -3.66 -16.23
C VAL A 132 -16.17 -4.18 -16.60
N GLU A 133 -16.07 -5.38 -17.18
CA GLU A 133 -14.77 -5.92 -17.64
C GLU A 133 -14.12 -5.10 -18.75
N ASN A 134 -14.92 -4.46 -19.61
CA ASN A 134 -14.41 -3.62 -20.70
C ASN A 134 -14.03 -2.19 -20.27
N GLU A 135 -14.40 -1.78 -19.05
CA GLU A 135 -14.09 -0.45 -18.49
C GLU A 135 -12.85 -0.43 -17.59
N ILE A 136 -12.22 -1.59 -17.35
CA ILE A 136 -10.96 -1.77 -16.60
C ILE A 136 -9.79 -1.84 -17.57
#